data_AF-A0A821P5V6-F1
#
_entry.id   AF-A0A821P5V6-F1
#
_cell.length_a   1.000
_cell.length_b   1.000
_cell.length_c   1.000
_cell.angle_alpha   90.00
_cell.angle_beta   90.00
_cell.angle_gamma   90.00
#
_symmetry.space_group_name_H-M   'P 1'
#
loop_
_entity.id
_entity.type
_entity.pdbx_description
1 polymer ?
#
loop_
_entity_poly.entity_id
_entity_poly.type
_entity_poly.pdbx_seq_one_letter_code
_entity_poly.pdbx_strand_id
1 'polypeptide(L)'
;MIGQEYSQQRLQISAHGLLQCEQQRNPCRQIGIIGAGAAGLYCGILLAEAGHTVKIFEATDRAGGRIQTYRDPQNPSKYMYIAELGAMRFPLDQHPYLSHLIRQRYQLNVSEFPGPDENAYTYLNGILTTKKQAQENPDIFQFNTSQSERGKTPSRLMSEVIQPLFQVFSEEGWPGVLKKWGSYSIESYLNSMNLSREAINYIAASGSADSQMYLSILEDMRSEIIASNISKNYRITDGNDLLVQAMVDDCQRMQSNRCSITYSTPVSQVQLLASSQVRLTTNNGTSESFDTVVVATPPTVTQFFDFEPRKDFAQKYLALRQVHYICASKMYLFFNVSWWFTQENIQGGSSVTDLPIRLIYYPKTTSNQTNGGTLLASYTFSKDSITWQSLSDADAIDLALKQLIKMHRNSSNMRDYFQGGKIKHWCQDPYARGAFTYFTPFQETELADTLQASVSNVHFIGEHTTLLHGWVEGALSSAIRAAQAITTETEIRSAVSQKLEPKPEPEPLGERLFSSFKATISDRRTKLDAEKKLDYVTTDEPTNLQQKRKTAKTSSTTMPFQAEEETFATRGKQIQVPEQNNVVLSDDDDDTTDKENDEIECF
;
A
#
# COMPACT_ATOMS: atom_id res chain seq x y z
N MET A 1 -7.57 -17.20 -2.78
CA MET A 1 -8.26 -15.95 -3.17
C MET A 1 -7.43 -15.01 -4.02
N ILE A 2 -6.11 -14.79 -3.82
CA ILE A 2 -5.29 -14.17 -4.90
C ILE A 2 -5.36 -15.04 -6.18
N GLY A 3 -5.34 -16.37 -6.05
CA GLY A 3 -5.65 -17.26 -7.18
C GLY A 3 -7.09 -17.17 -7.72
N GLN A 4 -8.03 -16.74 -6.87
CA GLN A 4 -9.34 -16.15 -7.23
C GLN A 4 -9.16 -15.19 -8.38
N GLU A 5 -8.40 -14.12 -8.09
CA GLU A 5 -8.11 -13.02 -8.99
C GLU A 5 -7.50 -13.47 -10.32
N TYR A 6 -6.70 -14.55 -10.31
CA TYR A 6 -6.00 -15.07 -11.49
C TYR A 6 -6.60 -16.35 -12.09
N SER A 7 -7.92 -16.49 -12.10
CA SER A 7 -8.57 -17.60 -12.81
C SER A 7 -8.08 -17.68 -14.27
N GLN A 8 -7.97 -18.90 -14.81
CA GLN A 8 -7.53 -19.10 -16.20
C GLN A 8 -8.36 -18.28 -17.19
N GLN A 9 -9.68 -18.23 -16.99
CA GLN A 9 -10.58 -17.44 -17.82
C GLN A 9 -10.22 -15.94 -17.81
N ARG A 10 -9.98 -15.35 -16.64
CA ARG A 10 -9.58 -13.94 -16.54
C ARG A 10 -8.22 -13.65 -17.16
N LEU A 11 -7.26 -14.58 -17.03
CA LEU A 11 -5.97 -14.48 -17.73
C LEU A 11 -6.14 -14.52 -19.25
N GLN A 12 -7.02 -15.38 -19.77
CA GLN A 12 -7.34 -15.43 -21.19
C GLN A 12 -8.03 -14.14 -21.67
N ILE A 13 -8.97 -13.59 -20.89
CA ILE A 13 -9.62 -12.32 -21.21
C ILE A 13 -8.58 -11.19 -21.25
N SER A 14 -7.64 -11.15 -20.31
CA SER A 14 -6.60 -10.14 -20.35
C SER A 14 -5.73 -10.25 -21.60
N ALA A 15 -5.37 -11.47 -22.00
CA ALA A 15 -4.47 -11.74 -23.12
C ALA A 15 -5.13 -11.59 -24.51
N HIS A 16 -6.42 -11.92 -24.63
CA HIS A 16 -7.10 -12.07 -25.91
C HIS A 16 -8.39 -11.22 -26.03
N GLY A 17 -8.75 -10.47 -24.99
CA GLY A 17 -9.99 -9.73 -24.93
C GLY A 17 -11.20 -10.64 -24.67
N LEU A 18 -12.38 -10.02 -24.68
CA LEU A 18 -13.66 -10.70 -24.56
C LEU A 18 -14.18 -11.12 -25.95
N LEU A 19 -15.08 -12.11 -25.97
CA LEU A 19 -15.79 -12.47 -27.20
C LEU A 19 -16.69 -11.31 -27.65
N GLN A 20 -16.82 -11.12 -28.97
CA GLN A 20 -17.64 -10.02 -29.49
C GLN A 20 -19.13 -10.29 -29.33
N CYS A 21 -19.90 -9.26 -28.94
CA CYS A 21 -21.36 -9.32 -28.79
C CYS A 21 -22.05 -9.88 -30.04
N GLU A 22 -21.60 -9.46 -31.23
CA GLU A 22 -22.12 -9.92 -32.53
C GLU A 22 -21.88 -11.43 -32.74
N GLN A 23 -20.68 -11.92 -32.39
CA GLN A 23 -20.32 -13.34 -32.50
C GLN A 23 -21.12 -14.22 -31.53
N GLN A 24 -21.48 -13.65 -30.38
CA GLN A 24 -22.28 -14.33 -29.36
C GLN A 24 -23.80 -14.20 -29.57
N ARG A 25 -24.26 -13.52 -30.64
CA ARG A 25 -25.68 -13.17 -30.86
C ARG A 25 -26.32 -12.41 -29.69
N ASN A 26 -25.50 -11.69 -28.94
CA ASN A 26 -25.87 -10.90 -27.79
C ASN A 26 -26.05 -9.43 -28.22
N PRO A 27 -27.08 -8.70 -27.75
CA PRO A 27 -27.20 -7.28 -28.05
C PRO A 27 -26.02 -6.50 -27.46
N CYS A 28 -25.33 -5.76 -28.33
CA CYS A 28 -24.31 -4.79 -27.91
C CYS A 28 -25.00 -3.65 -27.13
N ARG A 29 -24.37 -3.19 -26.05
CA ARG A 29 -24.97 -2.28 -25.06
C ARG A 29 -24.32 -0.91 -25.07
N GLN A 30 -25.06 0.10 -24.62
CA GLN A 30 -24.54 1.42 -24.24
C GLN A 30 -24.12 1.39 -22.77
N ILE A 31 -22.85 1.67 -22.50
CA ILE A 31 -22.25 1.54 -21.17
C ILE A 31 -21.66 2.88 -20.72
N GLY A 32 -22.12 3.36 -19.57
CA GLY A 32 -21.55 4.53 -18.89
C GLY A 32 -20.53 4.11 -17.84
N ILE A 33 -19.33 4.67 -17.86
CA ILE A 33 -18.30 4.41 -16.84
C ILE A 33 -17.99 5.70 -16.10
N ILE A 34 -18.00 5.67 -14.77
CA ILE A 34 -17.66 6.83 -13.92
C ILE A 34 -16.22 6.66 -13.41
N GLY A 35 -15.31 7.47 -13.92
CA GLY A 35 -13.88 7.53 -13.55
C GLY A 35 -12.96 6.91 -14.61
N ALA A 36 -11.99 7.68 -15.07
CA ALA A 36 -10.94 7.26 -16.02
C ALA A 36 -9.63 6.86 -15.32
N GLY A 37 -9.74 6.21 -14.16
CA GLY A 37 -8.60 5.51 -13.53
C GLY A 37 -8.29 4.19 -14.25
N ALA A 38 -7.24 3.47 -13.81
CA ALA A 38 -6.82 2.20 -14.44
C ALA A 38 -7.96 1.17 -14.57
N ALA A 39 -8.83 1.04 -13.54
CA ALA A 39 -9.98 0.13 -13.59
C ALA A 39 -11.00 0.55 -14.67
N GLY A 40 -11.42 1.82 -14.67
CA GLY A 40 -12.42 2.33 -15.61
C GLY A 40 -11.93 2.31 -17.06
N LEU A 41 -10.70 2.75 -17.31
CA LEU A 41 -10.09 2.70 -18.63
C LEU A 41 -10.00 1.27 -19.16
N TYR A 42 -9.44 0.34 -18.38
CA TYR A 42 -9.25 -1.02 -18.86
C TYR A 42 -10.58 -1.76 -19.04
N CYS A 43 -11.56 -1.53 -18.16
CA CYS A 43 -12.92 -2.06 -18.32
C CYS A 43 -13.55 -1.54 -19.62
N GLY A 44 -13.45 -0.23 -19.87
CA GLY A 44 -13.96 0.40 -21.09
C GLY A 44 -13.32 -0.14 -22.36
N ILE A 45 -12.00 -0.37 -22.36
CA ILE A 45 -11.28 -0.96 -23.49
C ILE A 45 -11.81 -2.37 -23.77
N LEU A 46 -11.86 -3.25 -22.76
CA LEU A 46 -12.32 -4.64 -22.92
C LEU A 46 -13.76 -4.71 -23.45
N LEU A 47 -14.65 -3.85 -22.94
CA LEU A 47 -16.04 -3.79 -23.36
C LEU A 47 -16.19 -3.23 -24.79
N ALA A 48 -15.41 -2.21 -25.15
CA ALA A 48 -15.41 -1.66 -26.50
C ALA A 48 -14.86 -2.65 -27.54
N GLU A 49 -13.82 -3.42 -27.19
CA GLU A 49 -13.28 -4.50 -28.02
C GLU A 49 -14.30 -5.63 -28.24
N ALA A 50 -15.09 -5.95 -27.21
CA ALA A 50 -16.23 -6.86 -27.32
C ALA A 50 -17.39 -6.28 -28.14
N GLY A 51 -17.34 -5.00 -28.51
CA GLY A 51 -18.28 -4.34 -29.40
C GLY A 51 -19.39 -3.54 -28.74
N HIS A 52 -19.35 -3.38 -27.41
CA HIS A 52 -20.20 -2.41 -26.71
C HIS A 52 -19.80 -0.97 -27.08
N THR A 53 -20.71 -0.02 -26.86
CA THR A 53 -20.38 1.42 -26.94
C THR A 53 -20.20 1.94 -25.52
N VAL A 54 -19.06 2.59 -25.27
CA VAL A 54 -18.61 3.00 -23.94
C VAL A 54 -18.39 4.51 -23.92
N LYS A 55 -18.94 5.15 -22.89
CA LYS A 55 -18.66 6.55 -22.55
C LYS A 55 -18.15 6.64 -21.12
N ILE A 56 -16.93 7.16 -20.96
CA ILE A 56 -16.25 7.33 -19.68
C ILE A 56 -16.37 8.79 -19.26
N PHE A 57 -16.86 9.03 -18.04
CA PHE A 57 -16.98 10.34 -17.41
C PHE A 57 -15.87 10.49 -16.38
N GLU A 58 -14.92 11.40 -16.63
CA GLU A 58 -13.81 11.70 -15.73
C GLU A 58 -14.04 13.06 -15.08
N ALA A 59 -13.95 13.09 -13.76
CA ALA A 59 -14.24 14.29 -12.97
C ALA A 59 -13.16 15.36 -13.12
N THR A 60 -11.91 14.96 -13.36
CA THR A 60 -10.77 15.85 -13.55
C THR A 60 -10.51 16.16 -15.02
N ASP A 61 -9.54 17.03 -15.27
CA ASP A 61 -9.03 17.37 -16.60
C ASP A 61 -8.04 16.31 -17.17
N ARG A 62 -7.80 15.22 -16.45
CA ARG A 62 -6.84 14.18 -16.83
C ARG A 62 -7.34 12.76 -16.53
N ALA A 63 -6.85 11.79 -17.28
CA ALA A 63 -7.03 10.39 -16.94
C ALA A 63 -6.00 9.91 -15.91
N GLY A 64 -6.23 8.72 -15.36
CA GLY A 64 -5.23 7.95 -14.59
C GLY A 64 -5.48 7.89 -13.10
N GLY A 65 -6.27 8.82 -12.55
CA GLY A 65 -6.59 8.85 -11.12
C GLY A 65 -5.31 8.80 -10.26
N ARG A 66 -5.15 7.70 -9.50
CA ARG A 66 -4.01 7.48 -8.59
C ARG A 66 -2.70 7.06 -9.26
N ILE A 67 -2.68 6.81 -10.58
CA ILE A 67 -1.44 6.72 -11.35
C ILE A 67 -1.17 8.14 -11.88
N GLN A 68 -0.25 8.85 -11.23
CA GLN A 68 0.04 10.25 -11.51
C GLN A 68 1.54 10.51 -11.41
N THR A 69 2.12 10.99 -12.51
CA THR A 69 3.52 11.40 -12.58
C THR A 69 3.60 12.91 -12.71
N TYR A 70 4.35 13.55 -11.81
CA TYR A 70 4.70 14.96 -11.92
C TYR A 70 5.98 15.11 -12.74
N ARG A 71 5.97 16.08 -13.66
CA ARG A 71 7.14 16.50 -14.44
C ARG A 71 7.27 18.00 -14.26
N ASP A 72 8.44 18.46 -13.82
CA ASP A 72 8.67 19.89 -13.58
C ASP A 72 8.60 20.70 -14.90
N PRO A 73 7.65 21.65 -15.03
CA PRO A 73 7.48 22.43 -16.25
C PRO A 73 8.59 23.45 -16.48
N GLN A 74 9.34 23.84 -15.44
CA GLN A 74 10.37 24.89 -15.54
C GLN A 74 11.69 24.41 -16.14
N ASN A 75 11.87 23.09 -16.26
CA ASN A 75 13.08 22.49 -16.83
C ASN A 75 12.75 21.59 -18.06
N PRO A 76 12.12 22.12 -19.13
CA PRO A 76 11.60 21.29 -20.23
C PRO A 76 12.68 20.60 -21.07
N SER A 77 13.93 21.11 -21.08
CA SER A 77 15.05 20.54 -21.83
C SER A 77 15.65 19.29 -21.18
N LYS A 78 15.28 19.00 -19.92
CA LYS A 78 15.63 17.75 -19.23
C LYS A 78 14.46 17.38 -18.32
N TYR A 79 13.84 16.25 -18.59
CA TYR A 79 13.00 15.46 -17.66
C TYR A 79 13.74 15.05 -16.35
N MET A 80 14.58 15.93 -15.79
CA MET A 80 15.48 15.70 -14.68
C MET A 80 14.71 15.55 -13.37
N TYR A 81 13.55 16.22 -13.26
CA TYR A 81 12.69 16.17 -12.10
C TYR A 81 11.35 15.50 -12.41
N ILE A 82 11.34 14.17 -12.30
CA ILE A 82 10.14 13.32 -12.41
C ILE A 82 9.82 12.75 -11.02
N ALA A 83 8.57 12.89 -10.60
CA ALA A 83 8.07 12.38 -9.32
C ALA A 83 6.80 11.53 -9.49
N GLU A 84 6.85 10.27 -9.04
CA GLU A 84 5.70 9.36 -9.04
C GLU A 84 4.79 9.61 -7.82
N LEU A 85 3.79 10.48 -7.98
CA LEU A 85 2.93 10.91 -6.89
C LEU A 85 2.07 9.76 -6.32
N GLY A 86 1.80 8.73 -7.12
CA GLY A 86 1.05 7.53 -6.72
C GLY A 86 1.82 6.23 -6.94
N ALA A 87 1.36 5.38 -7.85
CA ALA A 87 2.03 4.11 -8.15
C ALA A 87 3.48 4.34 -8.63
N MET A 88 4.46 3.72 -7.97
CA MET A 88 5.89 3.96 -8.25
C MET A 88 6.69 2.72 -8.67
N ARG A 89 6.17 1.52 -8.39
CA ARG A 89 6.88 0.25 -8.65
C ARG A 89 5.90 -0.85 -9.04
N PHE A 90 6.33 -1.71 -9.95
CA PHE A 90 5.52 -2.76 -10.57
C PHE A 90 6.25 -4.12 -10.52
N PRO A 91 5.78 -5.08 -9.71
CA PRO A 91 6.31 -6.45 -9.72
C PRO A 91 5.70 -7.27 -10.86
N LEU A 92 6.25 -7.12 -12.07
CA LEU A 92 5.70 -7.69 -13.30
C LEU A 92 5.74 -9.24 -13.38
N ASP A 93 6.40 -9.89 -12.43
CA ASP A 93 6.42 -11.34 -12.26
C ASP A 93 5.26 -11.85 -11.38
N GLN A 94 4.76 -11.01 -10.47
CA GLN A 94 3.61 -11.32 -9.60
C GLN A 94 2.28 -10.72 -10.08
N HIS A 95 2.33 -9.73 -10.98
CA HIS A 95 1.17 -8.99 -11.49
C HIS A 95 0.95 -9.28 -12.99
N PRO A 96 0.30 -10.40 -13.35
CA PRO A 96 0.16 -10.84 -14.73
C PRO A 96 -0.63 -9.88 -15.61
N TYR A 97 -1.70 -9.23 -15.11
CA TYR A 97 -2.50 -8.29 -15.91
C TYR A 97 -1.69 -7.04 -16.25
N LEU A 98 -1.04 -6.46 -15.24
CA LEU A 98 -0.16 -5.33 -15.43
C LEU A 98 1.04 -5.68 -16.34
N SER A 99 1.61 -6.88 -16.18
CA SER A 99 2.70 -7.39 -17.01
C SER A 99 2.29 -7.53 -18.47
N HIS A 100 1.10 -8.10 -18.73
CA HIS A 100 0.54 -8.21 -20.07
C HIS A 100 0.36 -6.81 -20.70
N LEU A 101 -0.27 -5.87 -19.99
CA LEU A 101 -0.46 -4.50 -20.51
C LEU A 101 0.86 -3.81 -20.84
N ILE A 102 1.82 -3.84 -19.92
CA ILE A 102 3.10 -3.14 -20.08
C ILE A 102 3.98 -3.81 -21.14
N ARG A 103 4.16 -5.14 -21.09
CA ARG A 103 5.16 -5.84 -21.91
C ARG A 103 4.63 -6.35 -23.25
N GLN A 104 3.35 -6.71 -23.32
CA GLN A 104 2.79 -7.37 -24.50
C GLN A 104 1.88 -6.42 -25.27
N ARG A 105 0.89 -5.82 -24.60
CA ARG A 105 -0.09 -4.96 -25.27
C ARG A 105 0.52 -3.63 -25.73
N TYR A 106 1.14 -2.89 -24.82
CA TYR A 106 1.66 -1.55 -25.10
C TYR A 106 3.17 -1.49 -25.29
N GLN A 107 3.90 -2.55 -24.93
CA GLN A 107 5.35 -2.66 -25.10
C GLN A 107 6.11 -1.42 -24.57
N LEU A 108 5.69 -0.93 -23.39
CA LEU A 108 6.26 0.26 -22.78
C LEU A 108 7.67 -0.03 -22.27
N ASN A 109 8.55 0.95 -22.42
CA ASN A 109 9.91 0.86 -21.91
C ASN A 109 9.90 0.85 -20.38
N VAL A 110 10.54 -0.16 -19.79
CA VAL A 110 10.67 -0.29 -18.35
C VAL A 110 12.14 -0.30 -17.92
N SER A 111 12.37 0.22 -16.72
CA SER A 111 13.65 0.09 -16.01
C SER A 111 13.44 -0.61 -14.67
N GLU A 112 14.47 -1.29 -14.19
CA GLU A 112 14.44 -1.90 -12.87
C GLU A 112 14.31 -0.81 -11.79
N PHE A 113 13.36 -0.99 -10.88
CA PHE A 113 13.22 -0.12 -9.72
C PHE A 113 14.41 -0.36 -8.78
N PRO A 114 15.07 0.69 -8.24
CA PRO A 114 16.29 0.53 -7.46
C PRO A 114 16.09 -0.39 -6.25
N GLY A 115 16.85 -1.50 -6.20
CA GLY A 115 16.82 -2.46 -5.09
C GLY A 115 17.45 -1.90 -3.81
N PRO A 116 17.37 -2.63 -2.68
CA PRO A 116 17.96 -2.22 -1.41
C PRO A 116 19.46 -1.90 -1.53
N ASP A 117 19.90 -0.90 -0.79
CA ASP A 117 21.30 -0.50 -0.69
C ASP A 117 21.73 -0.55 0.79
N GLU A 118 22.84 -1.24 1.05
CA GLU A 118 23.42 -1.43 2.37
C GLU A 118 24.04 -0.13 2.95
N ASN A 119 24.39 0.84 2.08
CA ASN A 119 24.91 2.15 2.45
C ASN A 119 23.79 3.13 2.86
N ALA A 120 22.53 2.83 2.55
CA ALA A 120 21.40 3.61 3.05
C ALA A 120 21.33 3.55 4.58
N TYR A 121 20.62 4.48 5.20
CA TYR A 121 20.64 4.68 6.64
C TYR A 121 19.42 4.12 7.37
N THR A 122 19.63 3.80 8.64
CA THR A 122 18.59 3.60 9.65
C THR A 122 18.86 4.55 10.81
N TYR A 123 17.84 5.30 11.22
CA TYR A 123 17.90 6.21 12.36
C TYR A 123 16.75 5.94 13.30
N LEU A 124 17.05 5.33 14.45
CA LEU A 124 16.05 5.01 15.47
C LEU A 124 16.64 5.34 16.84
N ASN A 125 15.82 5.82 17.77
CA ASN A 125 16.22 6.16 19.15
C ASN A 125 17.43 7.10 19.21
N GLY A 126 17.55 8.01 18.25
CA GLY A 126 18.68 8.95 18.20
C GLY A 126 19.97 8.41 17.58
N ILE A 127 19.99 7.16 17.11
CA ILE A 127 21.20 6.47 16.66
C ILE A 127 21.19 6.33 15.13
N LEU A 128 22.13 7.00 14.46
CA LEU A 128 22.31 6.94 13.00
C LEU A 128 23.33 5.89 12.58
N THR A 129 22.89 4.89 11.82
CA THR A 129 23.74 3.80 11.33
C THR A 129 23.40 3.43 9.89
N THR A 130 24.30 2.76 9.17
CA THR A 130 23.96 2.22 7.84
C THR A 130 23.08 0.98 7.98
N LYS A 131 22.36 0.60 6.94
CA LYS A 131 21.57 -0.63 6.91
C LYS A 131 22.43 -1.88 7.12
N LYS A 132 23.65 -1.88 6.58
CA LYS A 132 24.63 -2.93 6.85
C LYS A 132 24.91 -3.08 8.34
N GLN A 133 25.27 -1.99 9.00
CA GLN A 133 25.58 -1.99 10.43
C GLN A 133 24.36 -2.36 11.29
N ALA A 134 23.16 -1.89 10.93
CA ALA A 134 21.91 -2.29 11.58
C ALA A 134 21.60 -3.78 11.43
N GLN A 135 21.95 -4.37 10.28
CA GLN A 135 21.79 -5.80 10.01
C GLN A 135 22.81 -6.64 10.80
N GLU A 136 24.06 -6.19 10.88
CA GLU A 136 25.16 -6.86 11.59
C GLU A 136 25.01 -6.74 13.12
N ASN A 137 24.44 -5.65 13.63
CA ASN A 137 24.17 -5.44 15.05
C ASN A 137 22.76 -4.86 15.29
N PRO A 138 21.72 -5.71 15.30
CA PRO A 138 20.34 -5.24 15.46
C PRO A 138 20.05 -4.54 16.80
N ASP A 139 20.78 -4.91 17.86
CA ASP A 139 20.60 -4.35 19.21
C ASP A 139 21.20 -2.93 19.35
N ILE A 140 21.85 -2.40 18.31
CA ILE A 140 22.46 -1.06 18.30
C ILE A 140 21.49 0.06 18.67
N PHE A 141 20.20 -0.12 18.39
CA PHE A 141 19.14 0.87 18.66
C PHE A 141 18.61 0.85 20.09
N GLN A 142 19.15 -0.02 20.95
CA GLN A 142 18.91 -0.04 22.40
C GLN A 142 17.44 -0.27 22.80
N PHE A 143 16.67 -1.00 22.00
CA PHE A 143 15.37 -1.52 22.43
C PHE A 143 15.61 -2.59 23.50
N ASN A 144 14.92 -2.48 24.64
CA ASN A 144 15.11 -3.40 25.77
C ASN A 144 14.33 -4.71 25.59
N THR A 145 14.67 -5.45 24.52
CA THR A 145 14.02 -6.71 24.14
C THR A 145 14.40 -7.85 25.10
N SER A 146 13.56 -8.89 25.12
CA SER A 146 13.80 -10.08 25.94
C SER A 146 15.01 -10.87 25.44
N GLN A 147 15.52 -11.77 26.28
CA GLN A 147 16.72 -12.57 25.94
C GLN A 147 16.54 -13.41 24.66
N SER A 148 15.33 -13.89 24.36
CA SER A 148 15.03 -14.65 23.14
C SER A 148 14.89 -13.79 21.87
N GLU A 149 14.86 -12.47 22.02
CA GLU A 149 14.66 -11.50 20.93
C GLU A 149 15.93 -10.72 20.59
N ARG A 150 16.89 -10.63 21.51
CA ARG A 150 18.18 -9.98 21.29
C ARG A 150 18.89 -10.52 20.05
N GLY A 151 19.52 -9.62 19.31
CA GLY A 151 20.24 -9.92 18.07
C GLY A 151 19.34 -10.21 16.87
N LYS A 152 18.01 -10.08 16.99
CA LYS A 152 17.08 -10.26 15.85
C LYS A 152 16.72 -8.92 15.23
N THR A 153 16.73 -8.86 13.91
CA THR A 153 16.23 -7.70 13.15
C THR A 153 14.69 -7.62 13.21
N PRO A 154 14.09 -6.44 12.93
CA PRO A 154 12.64 -6.30 12.84
C PRO A 154 12.01 -7.27 11.85
N SER A 155 12.63 -7.44 10.67
CA SER A 155 12.19 -8.40 9.66
C SER A 155 12.27 -9.84 10.15
N ARG A 156 13.29 -10.19 10.95
CA ARG A 156 13.41 -11.53 11.53
C ARG A 156 12.31 -11.78 12.56
N LEU A 157 12.09 -10.84 13.49
CA LEU A 157 11.04 -10.91 14.49
C LEU A 157 9.67 -11.08 13.83
N MET A 158 9.36 -10.24 12.83
CA MET A 158 8.11 -10.34 12.07
C MET A 158 7.99 -11.70 11.37
N SER A 159 9.05 -12.18 10.71
CA SER A 159 9.02 -13.44 9.97
C SER A 159 8.69 -14.66 10.85
N GLU A 160 9.09 -14.63 12.12
CA GLU A 160 8.83 -15.69 13.11
C GLU A 160 7.38 -15.66 13.56
N VAL A 161 6.84 -14.47 13.86
CA VAL A 161 5.45 -14.34 14.34
C VAL A 161 4.39 -14.52 13.27
N ILE A 162 4.71 -14.38 11.99
CA ILE A 162 3.76 -14.68 10.90
C ILE A 162 3.72 -16.17 10.52
N GLN A 163 4.64 -17.01 11.00
CA GLN A 163 4.62 -18.46 10.71
C GLN A 163 3.31 -19.16 11.10
N PRO A 164 2.70 -18.90 12.26
CA PRO A 164 1.43 -19.51 12.65
C PRO A 164 0.28 -19.21 11.67
N LEU A 165 0.26 -18.01 11.07
CA LEU A 165 -0.72 -17.66 10.03
C LEU A 165 -0.55 -18.56 8.80
N PHE A 166 0.69 -18.76 8.36
CA PHE A 166 0.99 -19.64 7.23
C PHE A 166 0.67 -21.11 7.52
N GLN A 167 0.90 -21.56 8.75
CA GLN A 167 0.54 -22.92 9.16
C GLN A 167 -0.96 -23.14 9.06
N VAL A 168 -1.77 -22.25 9.65
CA VAL A 168 -3.24 -22.34 9.58
C VAL A 168 -3.72 -22.26 8.14
N PHE A 169 -3.13 -21.38 7.32
CA PHE A 169 -3.45 -21.33 5.89
C PHE A 169 -3.17 -22.65 5.18
N SER A 170 -2.08 -23.34 5.51
CA SER A 170 -1.72 -24.61 4.89
C SER A 170 -2.61 -25.78 5.32
N GLU A 171 -3.17 -25.73 6.54
CA GLU A 171 -3.98 -26.79 7.14
C GLU A 171 -5.48 -26.61 6.84
N GLU A 172 -5.99 -25.38 6.97
CA GLU A 172 -7.43 -25.06 6.93
C GLU A 172 -7.81 -24.13 5.77
N GLY A 173 -6.84 -23.69 4.96
CA GLY A 173 -7.07 -22.69 3.92
C GLY A 173 -7.40 -21.31 4.47
N TRP A 174 -7.81 -20.40 3.58
CA TRP A 174 -8.14 -19.03 3.96
C TRP A 174 -9.35 -18.90 4.91
N PRO A 175 -10.43 -19.71 4.77
CA PRO A 175 -11.54 -19.66 5.73
C PRO A 175 -11.10 -19.94 7.17
N GLY A 176 -10.14 -20.85 7.39
CA GLY A 176 -9.56 -21.09 8.71
C GLY A 176 -8.76 -19.90 9.24
N VAL A 177 -7.98 -19.24 8.36
CA VAL A 177 -7.27 -18.00 8.69
C VAL A 177 -8.24 -16.89 9.10
N LEU A 178 -9.31 -16.67 8.34
CA LEU A 178 -10.34 -15.67 8.65
C LEU A 178 -11.01 -15.96 9.99
N LYS A 179 -11.42 -17.21 10.21
CA LYS A 179 -12.07 -17.63 11.45
C LYS A 179 -11.18 -17.39 12.67
N LYS A 180 -9.88 -17.62 12.55
CA LYS A 180 -8.94 -17.53 13.68
C LYS A 180 -8.38 -16.12 13.89
N TRP A 181 -8.13 -15.37 12.81
CA TRP A 181 -7.35 -14.13 12.84
C TRP A 181 -8.03 -12.93 12.16
N GLY A 182 -9.20 -13.10 11.56
CA GLY A 182 -9.92 -12.01 10.88
C GLY A 182 -10.35 -10.85 11.78
N SER A 183 -10.44 -11.10 13.09
CA SER A 183 -10.72 -10.10 14.11
C SER A 183 -9.50 -9.38 14.67
N TYR A 184 -8.29 -9.74 14.23
CA TYR A 184 -7.04 -9.21 14.80
C TYR A 184 -6.51 -8.04 13.97
N SER A 185 -6.21 -6.94 14.66
CA SER A 185 -5.28 -5.94 14.13
C SER A 185 -3.83 -6.45 14.20
N ILE A 186 -2.91 -5.81 13.48
CA ILE A 186 -1.47 -6.10 13.58
C ILE A 186 -1.02 -6.03 15.04
N GLU A 187 -1.37 -4.98 15.78
CA GLU A 187 -0.97 -4.85 17.18
C GLU A 187 -1.58 -5.92 18.08
N SER A 188 -2.87 -6.20 17.96
CA SER A 188 -3.50 -7.26 18.77
C SER A 188 -2.91 -8.64 18.46
N TYR A 189 -2.56 -8.89 17.20
CA TYR A 189 -1.89 -10.12 16.77
C TYR A 189 -0.51 -10.21 17.42
N LEU A 190 0.33 -9.18 17.27
CA LEU A 190 1.68 -9.17 17.84
C LEU A 190 1.67 -9.29 19.37
N ASN A 191 0.74 -8.64 20.07
CA ASN A 191 0.57 -8.80 21.53
C ASN A 191 0.09 -10.20 21.93
N SER A 192 -0.64 -10.91 21.05
CA SER A 192 -1.04 -12.30 21.30
C SER A 192 0.10 -13.30 21.06
N MET A 193 1.18 -12.85 20.43
CA MET A 193 2.42 -13.60 20.30
C MET A 193 3.29 -13.37 21.52
N ASN A 194 4.22 -14.29 21.79
CA ASN A 194 5.17 -14.18 22.90
C ASN A 194 6.30 -13.17 22.59
N LEU A 195 5.95 -11.96 22.15
CA LEU A 195 6.86 -10.85 21.92
C LEU A 195 6.83 -9.88 23.11
N SER A 196 7.98 -9.32 23.47
CA SER A 196 8.06 -8.19 24.39
C SER A 196 7.49 -6.92 23.75
N ARG A 197 7.01 -5.99 24.57
CA ARG A 197 6.54 -4.69 24.08
C ARG A 197 7.63 -3.93 23.32
N GLU A 198 8.88 -4.07 23.75
CA GLU A 198 10.03 -3.45 23.09
C GLU A 198 10.34 -4.06 21.71
N ALA A 199 10.15 -5.37 21.54
CA ALA A 199 10.24 -5.98 20.21
C ALA A 199 9.12 -5.50 19.29
N ILE A 200 7.89 -5.33 19.81
CA ILE A 200 6.78 -4.74 19.05
C ILE A 200 7.12 -3.29 18.67
N ASN A 201 7.63 -2.48 19.59
CA ASN A 201 8.06 -1.10 19.30
C ASN A 201 9.17 -1.08 18.24
N TYR A 202 10.12 -2.01 18.29
CA TYR A 202 11.20 -2.10 17.32
C TYR A 202 10.69 -2.47 15.91
N ILE A 203 9.76 -3.43 15.83
CA ILE A 203 9.03 -3.75 14.59
C ILE A 203 8.29 -2.51 14.09
N ALA A 204 7.54 -1.83 14.97
CA ALA A 204 6.72 -0.67 14.63
C ALA A 204 7.54 0.51 14.07
N ALA A 205 8.67 0.80 14.72
CA ALA A 205 9.56 1.88 14.34
C ALA A 205 10.25 1.62 12.98
N SER A 206 10.38 0.34 12.60
CA SER A 206 10.82 -0.04 11.26
C SER A 206 9.70 0.16 10.23
N GLY A 207 9.99 0.84 9.12
CA GLY A 207 9.08 0.83 7.96
C GLY A 207 7.81 1.67 8.06
N SER A 208 7.61 2.52 9.08
CA SER A 208 6.34 3.23 9.36
C SER A 208 5.19 2.30 9.74
N ALA A 209 5.49 1.17 10.37
CA ALA A 209 4.48 0.19 10.77
C ALA A 209 3.66 0.64 11.99
N ASP A 210 4.22 1.48 12.88
CA ASP A 210 3.53 2.05 14.04
C ASP A 210 2.25 2.82 13.68
N SER A 211 2.25 3.57 12.57
CA SER A 211 1.05 4.30 12.12
C SER A 211 -0.02 3.41 11.50
N GLN A 212 0.23 2.10 11.39
CA GLN A 212 -0.62 1.11 10.72
C GLN A 212 -1.02 -0.04 11.65
N MET A 213 -0.58 -0.03 12.91
CA MET A 213 -0.80 -1.09 13.90
C MET A 213 -2.27 -1.46 14.16
N TYR A 214 -3.21 -0.56 13.89
CA TYR A 214 -4.65 -0.77 14.05
C TYR A 214 -5.30 -1.51 12.86
N LEU A 215 -4.58 -1.66 11.74
CA LEU A 215 -5.06 -2.33 10.53
C LEU A 215 -5.09 -3.85 10.71
N SER A 216 -5.85 -4.55 9.87
CA SER A 216 -5.96 -6.01 9.91
C SER A 216 -4.61 -6.68 9.63
N ILE A 217 -4.25 -7.68 10.44
CA ILE A 217 -3.05 -8.50 10.20
C ILE A 217 -3.12 -9.26 8.87
N LEU A 218 -4.33 -9.51 8.35
CA LEU A 218 -4.50 -10.22 7.09
C LEU A 218 -4.05 -9.42 5.87
N GLU A 219 -4.11 -8.09 5.94
CA GLU A 219 -3.57 -7.21 4.89
C GLU A 219 -2.04 -7.22 4.87
N ASP A 220 -1.42 -7.20 6.06
CA ASP A 220 0.03 -7.29 6.21
C ASP A 220 0.53 -8.66 5.72
N MET A 221 -0.15 -9.74 6.11
CA MET A 221 0.11 -11.10 5.62
C MET A 221 0.04 -11.19 4.09
N ARG A 222 -0.99 -10.62 3.45
CA ARG A 222 -1.10 -10.61 1.97
C ARG A 222 0.02 -9.81 1.34
N SER A 223 0.36 -8.66 1.92
CA SER A 223 1.45 -7.81 1.45
C SER A 223 2.80 -8.54 1.51
N GLU A 224 3.08 -9.25 2.61
CA GLU A 224 4.28 -10.07 2.79
C GLU A 224 4.33 -11.28 1.84
N ILE A 225 3.18 -11.94 1.58
CA ILE A 225 3.09 -13.02 0.58
C ILE A 225 3.49 -12.51 -0.80
N ILE A 226 2.94 -11.38 -1.22
CA ILE A 226 3.28 -10.78 -2.51
C ILE A 226 4.76 -10.41 -2.50
N ALA A 227 5.20 -9.63 -1.52
CA ALA A 227 6.56 -9.10 -1.43
C ALA A 227 7.64 -10.20 -1.44
N SER A 228 7.42 -11.30 -0.71
CA SER A 228 8.36 -12.42 -0.62
C SER A 228 8.53 -13.22 -1.92
N ASN A 229 7.58 -13.10 -2.86
CA ASN A 229 7.66 -13.74 -4.18
C ASN A 229 8.10 -12.79 -5.29
N ILE A 230 8.28 -11.49 -5.02
CA ILE A 230 8.80 -10.55 -6.01
C ILE A 230 10.29 -10.80 -6.23
N SER A 231 10.65 -11.17 -7.45
CA SER A 231 12.06 -11.21 -7.86
C SER A 231 12.61 -9.81 -8.12
N LYS A 232 11.84 -8.97 -8.82
CA LYS A 232 12.22 -7.61 -9.21
C LYS A 232 11.01 -6.69 -9.29
N ASN A 233 11.24 -5.44 -8.92
CA ASN A 233 10.31 -4.36 -9.19
C ASN A 233 10.76 -3.58 -10.43
N TYR A 234 9.81 -3.07 -11.19
CA TYR A 234 10.02 -2.25 -12.37
C TYR A 234 9.33 -0.89 -12.24
N ARG A 235 9.73 0.06 -13.06
CA ARG A 235 9.01 1.30 -13.33
C ARG A 235 8.99 1.55 -14.83
N ILE A 236 8.00 2.29 -15.31
CA ILE A 236 8.00 2.73 -16.71
C ILE A 236 8.97 3.90 -16.84
N THR A 237 9.84 3.84 -17.85
CA THR A 237 10.80 4.90 -18.13
C THR A 237 10.04 6.18 -18.48
N ASP A 238 10.49 7.32 -17.94
CA ASP A 238 9.88 8.65 -18.11
C ASP A 238 8.50 8.86 -17.47
N GLY A 239 7.92 7.87 -16.82
CA GLY A 239 6.75 8.03 -15.95
C GLY A 239 5.74 6.89 -16.01
N ASN A 240 5.19 6.50 -14.86
CA ASN A 240 4.19 5.43 -14.78
C ASN A 240 2.82 5.82 -15.35
N ASP A 241 2.52 7.11 -15.47
CA ASP A 241 1.32 7.60 -16.16
C ASP A 241 1.33 7.32 -17.67
N LEU A 242 2.46 6.95 -18.28
CA LEU A 242 2.51 6.51 -19.67
C LEU A 242 1.69 5.22 -19.91
N LEU A 243 1.49 4.38 -18.89
CA LEU A 243 0.53 3.28 -18.95
C LEU A 243 -0.90 3.80 -19.15
N VAL A 244 -1.26 4.86 -18.44
CA VAL A 244 -2.57 5.50 -18.56
C VAL A 244 -2.71 6.14 -19.93
N GLN A 245 -1.69 6.87 -20.39
CA GLN A 245 -1.71 7.48 -21.71
C GLN A 245 -1.92 6.43 -22.81
N ALA A 246 -1.19 5.30 -22.73
CA ALA A 246 -1.35 4.20 -23.68
C ALA A 246 -2.78 3.64 -23.68
N MET A 247 -3.42 3.48 -22.51
CA MET A 247 -4.83 3.07 -22.41
C MET A 247 -5.81 4.11 -22.97
N VAL A 248 -5.56 5.41 -22.75
CA VAL A 248 -6.36 6.49 -23.34
C VAL A 248 -6.29 6.46 -24.86
N ASP A 249 -5.08 6.37 -25.41
CA ASP A 249 -4.85 6.28 -26.86
C ASP A 249 -5.52 5.03 -27.44
N ASP A 250 -5.52 3.93 -26.70
CA ASP A 250 -6.18 2.68 -27.08
C ASP A 250 -7.70 2.80 -27.14
N CYS A 251 -8.32 3.41 -26.12
CA CYS A 251 -9.75 3.73 -26.13
C CYS A 251 -10.10 4.64 -27.32
N GLN A 252 -9.33 5.70 -27.55
CA GLN A 252 -9.61 6.70 -28.60
C GLN A 252 -9.37 6.19 -30.03
N ARG A 253 -8.46 5.22 -30.23
CA ARG A 253 -8.20 4.61 -31.55
C ARG A 253 -9.29 3.63 -32.00
N MET A 254 -10.20 3.23 -31.12
CA MET A 254 -11.26 2.27 -31.46
C MET A 254 -12.16 2.80 -32.58
N GLN A 255 -12.40 1.98 -33.60
CA GLN A 255 -13.24 2.34 -34.74
C GLN A 255 -14.65 2.75 -34.29
N SER A 256 -15.26 3.66 -35.05
CA SER A 256 -16.62 4.16 -34.81
C SER A 256 -16.83 4.84 -33.45
N ASN A 257 -15.77 5.36 -32.83
CA ASN A 257 -15.81 6.00 -31.51
C ASN A 257 -16.49 5.13 -30.43
N ARG A 258 -16.29 3.80 -30.49
CA ARG A 258 -16.89 2.85 -29.53
C ARG A 258 -16.41 3.06 -28.09
N CYS A 259 -15.32 3.77 -27.87
CA CYS A 259 -14.87 4.19 -26.54
C CYS A 259 -14.57 5.69 -26.57
N SER A 260 -15.22 6.44 -25.70
CA SER A 260 -15.05 7.89 -25.59
C SER A 260 -14.84 8.31 -24.14
N ILE A 261 -14.05 9.36 -23.92
CA ILE A 261 -13.74 9.90 -22.58
C ILE A 261 -14.15 11.36 -22.57
N THR A 262 -14.93 11.75 -21.56
CA THR A 262 -15.34 13.13 -21.32
C THR A 262 -14.74 13.59 -19.99
N TYR A 263 -13.82 14.57 -20.07
CA TYR A 263 -13.12 15.14 -18.91
C TYR A 263 -13.94 16.25 -18.23
N SER A 264 -13.51 16.67 -17.04
CA SER A 264 -14.13 17.74 -16.24
C SER A 264 -15.63 17.55 -16.03
N THR A 265 -16.06 16.29 -15.95
CA THR A 265 -17.47 15.88 -15.91
C THR A 265 -17.74 15.02 -14.68
N PRO A 266 -17.72 15.61 -13.47
CA PRO A 266 -18.08 14.89 -12.25
C PRO A 266 -19.54 14.46 -12.29
N VAL A 267 -19.79 13.18 -11.98
CA VAL A 267 -21.12 12.58 -11.84
C VAL A 267 -21.59 12.74 -10.39
N SER A 268 -22.82 13.21 -10.19
CA SER A 268 -23.45 13.38 -8.88
C SER A 268 -24.51 12.32 -8.58
N GLN A 269 -25.18 11.77 -9.60
CA GLN A 269 -26.31 10.87 -9.39
C GLN A 269 -26.27 9.64 -10.31
N VAL A 270 -26.69 8.50 -9.75
CA VAL A 270 -26.92 7.23 -10.43
C VAL A 270 -28.34 6.77 -10.12
N GLN A 271 -29.22 6.82 -11.13
CA GLN A 271 -30.64 6.51 -10.98
C GLN A 271 -31.03 5.28 -11.79
N LEU A 272 -31.61 4.27 -11.14
CA LEU A 272 -32.26 3.13 -11.79
C LEU A 272 -33.61 3.58 -12.37
N LEU A 273 -33.83 3.33 -13.66
CA LEU A 273 -35.08 3.63 -14.35
C LEU A 273 -35.97 2.38 -14.46
N ALA A 274 -37.28 2.59 -14.55
CA ALA A 274 -38.24 1.51 -14.79
C ALA A 274 -38.00 0.76 -16.12
N SER A 275 -37.33 1.40 -17.08
CA SER A 275 -36.92 0.81 -18.36
C SER A 275 -35.74 -0.17 -18.24
N SER A 276 -35.27 -0.48 -17.02
CA SER A 276 -34.04 -1.22 -16.74
C SER A 276 -32.75 -0.51 -17.18
N GLN A 277 -32.83 0.71 -17.72
CA GLN A 277 -31.66 1.55 -17.95
C GLN A 277 -31.24 2.26 -16.66
N VAL A 278 -30.00 2.73 -16.64
CA VAL A 278 -29.43 3.53 -15.56
C VAL A 278 -29.13 4.92 -16.11
N ARG A 279 -29.65 5.95 -15.44
CA ARG A 279 -29.38 7.34 -15.76
C ARG A 279 -28.23 7.86 -14.90
N LEU A 280 -27.27 8.51 -15.55
CA LEU A 280 -26.23 9.29 -14.90
C LEU A 280 -26.58 10.76 -15.00
N THR A 281 -26.42 11.50 -13.90
CA THR A 281 -26.50 12.97 -13.91
C THR A 281 -25.20 13.55 -13.38
N THR A 282 -24.69 14.55 -14.09
CA THR A 282 -23.45 15.27 -13.78
C THR A 282 -23.72 16.45 -12.85
N ASN A 283 -22.69 16.98 -12.18
CA ASN A 283 -22.84 18.14 -11.29
C ASN A 283 -23.40 19.39 -11.99
N ASN A 284 -23.27 19.50 -13.32
CA ASN A 284 -23.84 20.60 -14.11
C ASN A 284 -25.30 20.32 -14.57
N GLY A 285 -25.91 19.22 -14.13
CA GLY A 285 -27.29 18.85 -14.44
C GLY A 285 -27.51 18.08 -15.74
N THR A 286 -26.45 17.83 -16.53
CA THR A 286 -26.56 17.03 -17.75
C THR A 286 -26.88 15.58 -17.39
N SER A 287 -27.84 14.97 -18.08
CA SER A 287 -28.25 13.59 -17.83
C SER A 287 -28.21 12.73 -19.09
N GLU A 288 -27.73 11.50 -18.96
CA GLU A 288 -27.66 10.53 -20.05
C GLU A 288 -28.01 9.13 -19.51
N SER A 289 -28.61 8.27 -20.33
CA SER A 289 -29.08 6.94 -19.90
C SER A 289 -28.32 5.84 -20.64
N PHE A 290 -27.98 4.79 -19.90
CA PHE A 290 -27.17 3.67 -20.35
C PHE A 290 -27.86 2.36 -19.99
N ASP A 291 -27.58 1.28 -20.74
CA ASP A 291 -28.09 -0.04 -20.41
C ASP A 291 -27.39 -0.62 -19.18
N THR A 292 -26.14 -0.19 -18.94
CA THR A 292 -25.31 -0.62 -17.81
C THR A 292 -24.38 0.52 -17.40
N VAL A 293 -24.16 0.67 -16.10
CA VAL A 293 -23.22 1.64 -15.54
C VAL A 293 -22.14 0.93 -14.75
N VAL A 294 -20.90 1.41 -14.88
CA VAL A 294 -19.77 0.95 -14.10
C VAL A 294 -19.23 2.12 -13.27
N VAL A 295 -19.24 1.96 -11.95
CA VAL A 295 -18.67 2.92 -11.00
C VAL A 295 -17.23 2.51 -10.70
N ALA A 296 -16.26 3.31 -11.16
CA ALA A 296 -14.83 3.07 -10.99
C ALA A 296 -14.14 4.09 -10.06
N THR A 297 -14.93 4.90 -9.34
CA THR A 297 -14.45 5.85 -8.34
C THR A 297 -14.13 5.15 -7.01
N PRO A 298 -13.23 5.69 -6.16
CA PRO A 298 -12.99 5.14 -4.84
C PRO A 298 -14.21 5.36 -3.92
N PRO A 299 -14.44 4.49 -2.92
CA PRO A 299 -15.62 4.53 -2.05
C PRO A 299 -15.74 5.87 -1.28
N THR A 300 -14.60 6.46 -0.94
CA THR A 300 -14.46 7.77 -0.31
C THR A 300 -15.09 8.90 -1.14
N VAL A 301 -15.19 8.75 -2.46
CA VAL A 301 -15.89 9.65 -3.39
C VAL A 301 -17.27 9.12 -3.72
N THR A 302 -17.41 7.83 -4.02
CA THR A 302 -18.68 7.21 -4.42
C THR A 302 -19.79 7.40 -3.40
N GLN A 303 -19.47 7.44 -2.10
CA GLN A 303 -20.46 7.67 -1.04
C GLN A 303 -21.19 9.04 -1.14
N PHE A 304 -20.66 9.99 -1.92
CA PHE A 304 -21.30 11.29 -2.15
C PHE A 304 -22.26 11.28 -3.36
N PHE A 305 -22.38 10.16 -4.06
CA PHE A 305 -23.35 10.05 -5.15
C PHE A 305 -24.75 9.83 -4.60
N ASP A 306 -25.73 10.45 -5.25
CA ASP A 306 -27.14 10.17 -5.05
C ASP A 306 -27.49 8.88 -5.81
N PHE A 307 -27.72 7.80 -5.08
CA PHE A 307 -28.18 6.53 -5.65
C PHE A 307 -29.70 6.40 -5.50
N GLU A 308 -30.42 6.30 -6.61
CA GLU A 308 -31.88 6.26 -6.64
C GLU A 308 -32.45 5.00 -7.30
N PRO A 309 -33.42 4.29 -6.69
CA PRO A 309 -33.96 4.53 -5.35
C PRO A 309 -32.99 4.08 -4.26
N ARG A 310 -32.80 4.91 -3.23
CA ARG A 310 -31.83 4.67 -2.16
C ARG A 310 -31.92 3.29 -1.49
N LYS A 311 -33.14 2.75 -1.37
CA LYS A 311 -33.40 1.45 -0.74
C LYS A 311 -32.65 0.29 -1.42
N ASP A 312 -32.47 0.34 -2.74
CA ASP A 312 -31.85 -0.75 -3.51
C ASP A 312 -30.31 -0.74 -3.30
N PHE A 313 -29.75 0.40 -2.91
CA PHE A 313 -28.32 0.59 -2.66
C PHE A 313 -27.97 0.63 -1.17
N ALA A 314 -28.91 0.35 -0.26
CA ALA A 314 -28.70 0.56 1.18
C ALA A 314 -27.46 -0.18 1.72
N GLN A 315 -27.32 -1.47 1.41
CA GLN A 315 -26.16 -2.28 1.84
C GLN A 315 -24.86 -1.82 1.16
N LYS A 316 -24.92 -1.50 -0.14
CA LYS A 316 -23.77 -0.92 -0.85
C LYS A 316 -23.29 0.36 -0.17
N TYR A 317 -24.21 1.25 0.18
CA TYR A 317 -23.89 2.52 0.80
C TYR A 317 -23.27 2.35 2.20
N LEU A 318 -23.77 1.39 2.99
CA LEU A 318 -23.18 1.02 4.26
C LEU A 318 -21.74 0.52 4.09
N ALA A 319 -21.47 -0.33 3.09
CA ALA A 319 -20.13 -0.83 2.82
C ALA A 319 -19.18 0.28 2.34
N LEU A 320 -19.63 1.16 1.42
CA LEU A 320 -18.85 2.30 0.92
C LEU A 320 -18.46 3.28 2.04
N ARG A 321 -19.31 3.44 3.07
CA ARG A 321 -19.02 4.30 4.22
C ARG A 321 -18.08 3.68 5.25
N GLN A 322 -18.16 2.36 5.42
CA GLN A 322 -17.44 1.66 6.48
C GLN A 322 -16.04 1.24 6.03
N VAL A 323 -15.85 0.91 4.75
CA VAL A 323 -14.57 0.43 4.24
C VAL A 323 -13.43 1.40 4.55
N HIS A 324 -12.37 0.89 5.17
CA HIS A 324 -11.26 1.73 5.60
C HIS A 324 -10.32 2.09 4.44
N TYR A 325 -9.93 3.35 4.41
CA TYR A 325 -8.98 3.93 3.45
C TYR A 325 -7.88 4.64 4.21
N ILE A 326 -6.63 4.29 3.93
CA ILE A 326 -5.50 4.95 4.59
C ILE A 326 -5.14 6.26 3.89
N CYS A 327 -4.53 7.18 4.65
CA CYS A 327 -3.82 8.31 4.07
C CYS A 327 -2.43 7.90 3.63
N ALA A 328 -1.92 8.54 2.58
CA ALA A 328 -0.52 8.46 2.21
C ALA A 328 -0.05 9.81 1.65
N SER A 329 1.20 10.17 1.96
CA SER A 329 1.81 11.39 1.45
C SER A 329 3.22 11.13 0.94
N LYS A 330 3.54 11.72 -0.20
CA LYS A 330 4.87 11.70 -0.78
C LYS A 330 5.41 13.10 -0.91
N MET A 331 6.63 13.31 -0.43
CA MET A 331 7.36 14.56 -0.54
C MET A 331 8.63 14.32 -1.32
N TYR A 332 8.68 14.87 -2.52
CA TYR A 332 9.83 14.81 -3.40
C TYR A 332 10.64 16.09 -3.26
N LEU A 333 11.96 15.95 -3.12
CA LEU A 333 12.89 17.06 -3.12
C LEU A 333 13.80 16.95 -4.36
N PHE A 334 14.03 18.09 -4.99
CA PHE A 334 14.82 18.22 -6.21
C PHE A 334 16.19 18.78 -5.88
N PHE A 335 17.23 18.18 -6.44
CA PHE A 335 18.61 18.57 -6.24
C PHE A 335 19.33 18.70 -7.57
N ASN A 336 20.23 19.68 -7.71
CA ASN A 336 21.11 19.82 -8.89
C ASN A 336 22.40 18.98 -8.78
N VAL A 337 22.61 18.29 -7.65
CA VAL A 337 23.69 17.33 -7.42
C VAL A 337 23.09 16.07 -6.83
N SER A 338 23.44 14.91 -7.39
CA SER A 338 23.03 13.59 -6.90
C SER A 338 23.88 13.19 -5.69
N TRP A 339 23.82 13.98 -4.61
CA TRP A 339 24.72 13.88 -3.46
C TRP A 339 24.66 12.50 -2.77
N TRP A 340 23.49 11.86 -2.77
CA TRP A 340 23.32 10.50 -2.21
C TRP A 340 24.26 9.50 -2.90
N PHE A 341 24.49 9.66 -4.20
CA PHE A 341 25.44 8.84 -4.96
C PHE A 341 26.87 9.37 -4.83
N THR A 342 27.10 10.66 -5.10
CA THR A 342 28.46 11.20 -5.22
C THR A 342 29.20 11.35 -3.89
N GLN A 343 28.48 11.47 -2.78
CA GLN A 343 29.04 11.71 -1.45
C GLN A 343 28.83 10.55 -0.49
N GLU A 344 27.80 9.73 -0.70
CA GLU A 344 27.46 8.63 0.22
C GLU A 344 27.37 7.25 -0.45
N ASN A 345 27.57 7.19 -1.78
CA ASN A 345 27.57 5.95 -2.55
C ASN A 345 26.27 5.12 -2.37
N ILE A 346 25.13 5.79 -2.26
CA ILE A 346 23.80 5.20 -2.24
C ILE A 346 23.23 5.21 -3.66
N GLN A 347 22.81 4.06 -4.18
CA GLN A 347 22.35 3.86 -5.56
C GLN A 347 20.96 3.24 -5.67
N GLY A 348 20.20 3.23 -4.57
CA GLY A 348 18.85 2.71 -4.55
C GLY A 348 18.31 2.47 -3.16
N GLY A 349 17.18 1.75 -3.12
CA GLY A 349 16.60 1.30 -1.87
C GLY A 349 16.00 2.44 -1.08
N SER A 350 16.04 2.30 0.25
CA SER A 350 15.47 3.28 1.15
C SER A 350 16.25 3.44 2.44
N SER A 351 16.13 4.59 3.07
CA SER A 351 16.46 4.79 4.48
C SER A 351 15.19 4.80 5.33
N VAL A 352 15.33 4.42 6.60
CA VAL A 352 14.22 4.32 7.57
C VAL A 352 14.51 5.17 8.79
N THR A 353 13.50 5.86 9.31
CA THR A 353 13.64 6.66 10.52
C THR A 353 12.34 6.77 11.34
N ASP A 354 12.51 7.03 12.64
CA ASP A 354 11.45 7.46 13.56
C ASP A 354 11.18 8.97 13.53
N LEU A 355 11.98 9.75 12.80
CA LEU A 355 11.67 11.15 12.49
C LEU A 355 10.45 11.25 11.56
N PRO A 356 9.63 12.31 11.62
CA PRO A 356 8.40 12.44 10.82
C PRO A 356 8.49 12.18 9.31
N ILE A 357 9.67 12.28 8.67
CA ILE A 357 9.86 11.94 7.25
C ILE A 357 9.81 10.42 6.94
N ARG A 358 9.95 9.58 7.97
CA ARG A 358 9.83 8.11 8.00
C ARG A 358 10.64 7.29 6.97
N LEU A 359 10.34 7.42 5.69
CA LEU A 359 10.95 6.65 4.60
C LEU A 359 11.51 7.56 3.51
N ILE A 360 12.80 7.42 3.22
CA ILE A 360 13.49 8.09 2.11
C ILE A 360 13.77 7.04 1.05
N TYR A 361 13.38 7.25 -0.22
CA TYR A 361 13.71 6.36 -1.32
C TYR A 361 14.67 7.01 -2.30
N TYR A 362 15.75 6.32 -2.62
CA TYR A 362 16.81 6.83 -3.49
C TYR A 362 16.60 6.37 -4.93
N PRO A 363 16.76 7.27 -5.92
CA PRO A 363 16.82 6.86 -7.31
C PRO A 363 18.13 6.13 -7.59
N LYS A 364 18.14 5.27 -8.61
CA LYS A 364 19.39 4.74 -9.15
C LYS A 364 20.04 5.81 -10.04
N THR A 365 21.19 6.31 -9.61
CA THR A 365 21.98 7.24 -10.40
C THR A 365 22.81 6.45 -11.41
N THR A 366 22.62 6.70 -12.72
CA THR A 366 23.51 6.15 -13.75
C THR A 366 24.75 7.03 -13.90
N SER A 367 25.87 6.48 -14.39
CA SER A 367 27.17 7.18 -14.48
C SER A 367 27.16 8.52 -15.24
N ASN A 368 26.11 8.79 -16.03
CA ASN A 368 25.91 10.04 -16.76
C ASN A 368 25.01 11.07 -16.03
N GLN A 369 24.55 10.79 -14.80
CA GLN A 369 23.59 11.59 -14.03
C GLN A 369 24.17 12.20 -12.73
N THR A 370 25.38 12.73 -12.79
CA THR A 370 25.92 13.55 -11.68
C THR A 370 25.25 14.93 -11.56
N ASN A 371 24.41 15.31 -12.53
CA ASN A 371 23.72 16.60 -12.64
C ASN A 371 22.46 16.76 -11.76
N GLY A 372 22.30 15.95 -10.71
CA GLY A 372 21.14 16.03 -9.83
C GLY A 372 19.99 15.10 -10.20
N GLY A 373 18.86 15.28 -9.51
CA GLY A 373 17.66 14.47 -9.72
C GLY A 373 16.59 14.65 -8.64
N THR A 374 15.61 13.75 -8.67
CA THR A 374 14.48 13.71 -7.74
C THR A 374 14.69 12.64 -6.68
N LEU A 375 14.65 13.05 -5.41
CA LEU A 375 14.66 12.17 -4.26
C LEU A 375 13.25 12.12 -3.65
N LEU A 376 12.74 10.92 -3.35
CA LEU A 376 11.56 10.79 -2.50
C LEU A 376 12.03 10.91 -1.04
N ALA A 377 12.02 12.12 -0.51
CA ALA A 377 12.58 12.45 0.81
C ALA A 377 11.69 12.01 1.97
N SER A 378 10.39 11.85 1.72
CA SER A 378 9.43 11.36 2.71
C SER A 378 8.31 10.58 2.01
N TYR A 379 8.06 9.37 2.49
CA TYR A 379 6.88 8.59 2.14
C TYR A 379 6.22 8.09 3.43
N THR A 380 5.03 8.60 3.71
CA THR A 380 4.31 8.38 4.98
C THR A 380 2.91 7.83 4.73
N PHE A 381 2.39 7.12 5.74
CA PHE A 381 1.08 6.50 5.72
C PHE A 381 0.27 6.85 6.97
N SER A 382 -1.06 6.71 6.89
CA SER A 382 -1.98 6.84 8.03
C SER A 382 -1.68 8.08 8.89
N LYS A 383 -1.45 7.90 10.20
CA LYS A 383 -1.19 9.00 11.15
C LYS A 383 0.05 9.82 10.79
N ASP A 384 1.12 9.19 10.28
CA ASP A 384 2.31 9.92 9.83
C ASP A 384 1.96 10.87 8.69
N SER A 385 1.13 10.41 7.75
CA SER A 385 0.67 11.21 6.62
C SER A 385 -0.25 12.36 7.03
N ILE A 386 -1.03 12.24 8.11
CA ILE A 386 -1.94 13.30 8.58
C ILE A 386 -1.16 14.42 9.25
N THR A 387 -0.06 14.09 9.93
CA THR A 387 0.79 15.05 10.66
C THR A 387 1.35 16.16 9.75
N TRP A 388 1.53 15.87 8.46
CA TRP A 388 2.03 16.84 7.48
C TRP A 388 0.94 17.74 6.89
N GLN A 389 -0.34 17.36 6.97
CA GLN A 389 -1.43 17.98 6.21
C GLN A 389 -1.86 19.36 6.73
N SER A 390 -1.51 19.71 7.98
CA SER A 390 -1.80 21.02 8.56
C SER A 390 -0.76 22.08 8.19
N LEU A 391 0.34 21.69 7.54
CA LEU A 391 1.42 22.58 7.16
C LEU A 391 1.21 23.11 5.74
N SER A 392 1.76 24.29 5.45
CA SER A 392 1.91 24.72 4.07
C SER A 392 2.93 23.82 3.34
N ASP A 393 2.78 23.66 2.03
CA ASP A 393 3.74 22.88 1.23
C ASP A 393 5.19 23.36 1.44
N ALA A 394 5.40 24.68 1.57
CA ALA A 394 6.72 25.27 1.78
C ALA A 394 7.32 24.91 3.15
N ASP A 395 6.53 25.01 4.23
CA ASP A 395 6.98 24.65 5.58
C ASP A 395 7.25 23.14 5.70
N ALA A 396 6.37 22.33 5.11
CA ALA A 396 6.53 20.89 5.08
C ALA A 396 7.82 20.51 4.32
N ILE A 397 8.09 21.13 3.17
CA ILE A 397 9.33 20.94 2.40
C ILE A 397 10.58 21.33 3.21
N ASP A 398 10.60 22.50 3.87
CA ASP A 398 11.77 22.92 4.67
C ASP A 398 11.99 22.01 5.89
N LEU A 399 10.91 21.60 6.58
CA LEU A 399 11.00 20.63 7.68
C LEU A 399 11.51 19.27 7.21
N ALA A 400 11.03 18.78 6.06
CA ALA A 400 11.53 17.54 5.48
C ALA A 400 13.01 17.65 5.10
N LEU A 401 13.45 18.77 4.51
CA LEU A 401 14.86 19.03 4.19
C LEU A 401 15.72 19.08 5.46
N LYS A 402 15.26 19.72 6.54
CA LYS A 402 15.95 19.73 7.85
C LYS A 402 16.17 18.31 8.39
N GLN A 403 15.12 17.47 8.35
CA GLN A 403 15.22 16.08 8.82
C GLN A 403 16.10 15.25 7.88
N LEU A 404 16.05 15.48 6.57
CA LEU A 404 16.91 14.83 5.59
C LEU A 404 18.39 15.16 5.84
N ILE A 405 18.72 16.41 6.15
CA ILE A 405 20.10 16.81 6.51
C ILE A 405 20.58 16.06 7.76
N LYS A 406 19.71 15.92 8.77
CA LYS A 406 20.03 15.16 10.00
C LYS A 406 20.27 13.68 9.74
N MET A 407 19.64 13.11 8.71
CA MET A 407 19.71 11.68 8.36
C MET A 407 20.96 11.28 7.58
N HIS A 408 21.76 12.23 7.10
CA HIS A 408 22.89 11.95 6.21
C HIS A 408 24.17 12.56 6.77
N ARG A 409 25.28 11.82 6.67
CA ARG A 409 26.54 12.17 7.33
C ARG A 409 27.30 13.26 6.57
N ASN A 410 27.16 13.30 5.25
CA ASN A 410 27.83 14.27 4.37
C ASN A 410 26.88 15.37 3.90
N SER A 411 26.10 15.95 4.81
CA SER A 411 24.93 16.79 4.47
C SER A 411 25.16 18.30 4.52
N SER A 412 26.36 18.79 4.87
CA SER A 412 26.61 20.22 5.12
C SER A 412 26.25 21.13 3.95
N ASN A 413 26.41 20.65 2.71
CA ASN A 413 26.16 21.42 1.49
C ASN A 413 24.80 21.08 0.84
N MET A 414 23.98 20.21 1.47
CA MET A 414 22.74 19.72 0.87
C MET A 414 21.74 20.85 0.57
N ARG A 415 21.75 21.92 1.37
CA ARG A 415 20.92 23.12 1.12
C ARG A 415 21.35 23.87 -0.13
N ASP A 416 22.64 23.90 -0.46
CA ASP A 416 23.14 24.58 -1.66
C ASP A 416 22.72 23.85 -2.93
N TYR A 417 22.51 22.53 -2.83
CA TYR A 417 22.06 21.71 -3.95
C TYR A 417 20.55 21.71 -4.15
N PHE A 418 19.78 22.16 -3.15
CA PHE A 418 18.33 22.07 -3.13
C PHE A 418 17.69 23.02 -4.14
N GLN A 419 16.77 22.52 -4.97
CA GLN A 419 16.12 23.26 -6.06
C GLN A 419 14.60 23.40 -5.87
N GLY A 420 14.04 22.93 -4.75
CA GLY A 420 12.60 22.91 -4.50
C GLY A 420 12.06 21.49 -4.32
N GLY A 421 10.74 21.36 -4.23
CA GLY A 421 10.10 20.08 -4.01
C GLY A 421 8.65 20.04 -4.45
N LYS A 422 8.08 18.84 -4.45
CA LYS A 422 6.68 18.59 -4.74
C LYS A 422 6.09 17.63 -3.71
N ILE A 423 4.95 18.00 -3.15
CA ILE A 423 4.20 17.16 -2.23
C ILE A 423 2.91 16.67 -2.89
N LYS A 424 2.50 15.45 -2.54
CA LYS A 424 1.16 14.93 -2.77
C LYS A 424 0.62 14.35 -1.47
N HIS A 425 -0.47 14.94 -0.98
CA HIS A 425 -1.31 14.39 0.09
C HIS A 425 -2.55 13.73 -0.53
N TRP A 426 -2.64 12.39 -0.53
CA TRP A 426 -3.77 11.71 -1.17
C TRP A 426 -5.10 11.89 -0.41
N CYS A 427 -5.05 12.16 0.90
CA CYS A 427 -6.25 12.45 1.69
C CYS A 427 -6.86 13.83 1.42
N GLN A 428 -6.08 14.78 0.88
CA GLN A 428 -6.58 16.09 0.47
C GLN A 428 -6.98 16.14 -1.01
N ASP A 429 -6.78 15.06 -1.77
CA ASP A 429 -7.19 15.00 -3.16
C ASP A 429 -8.74 14.94 -3.25
N PRO A 430 -9.41 15.88 -3.95
CA PRO A 430 -10.87 15.96 -3.94
C PRO A 430 -11.56 14.76 -4.61
N TYR A 431 -10.85 14.03 -5.48
CA TYR A 431 -11.35 12.90 -6.27
C TYR A 431 -10.70 11.56 -5.91
N ALA A 432 -9.83 11.52 -4.91
CA ALA A 432 -9.37 10.29 -4.26
C ALA A 432 -9.75 10.22 -2.78
N ARG A 433 -9.67 11.33 -2.03
CA ARG A 433 -10.04 11.47 -0.60
C ARG A 433 -9.46 10.35 0.28
N GLY A 434 -8.25 9.92 -0.05
CA GLY A 434 -7.62 8.72 0.50
C GLY A 434 -6.60 8.15 -0.49
N ALA A 435 -5.64 7.39 0.01
CA ALA A 435 -4.61 6.77 -0.82
C ALA A 435 -5.10 5.45 -1.43
N PHE A 436 -5.42 4.48 -0.60
CA PHE A 436 -5.94 3.18 -1.03
C PHE A 436 -6.60 2.44 0.13
N THR A 437 -7.40 1.45 -0.23
CA THR A 437 -8.07 0.55 0.72
C THR A 437 -7.03 -0.15 1.57
N TYR A 438 -7.31 -0.32 2.86
CA TYR A 438 -6.56 -1.24 3.70
C TYR A 438 -7.48 -1.62 4.84
N PHE A 439 -7.92 -2.86 4.92
CA PHE A 439 -8.97 -3.23 5.86
C PHE A 439 -8.50 -3.12 7.32
N THR A 440 -9.40 -2.61 8.17
CA THR A 440 -9.34 -2.85 9.62
C THR A 440 -9.88 -4.24 9.93
N PRO A 441 -9.76 -4.75 11.17
CA PRO A 441 -10.32 -6.04 11.55
C PRO A 441 -11.80 -6.19 11.15
N PHE A 442 -12.22 -7.42 10.85
CA PHE A 442 -13.54 -7.84 10.38
C PHE A 442 -13.96 -7.40 8.96
N GLN A 443 -13.42 -6.31 8.42
CA GLN A 443 -13.92 -5.72 7.17
C GLN A 443 -13.84 -6.65 5.95
N GLU A 444 -12.85 -7.56 5.88
CA GLU A 444 -12.82 -8.55 4.79
C GLU A 444 -14.07 -9.43 4.80
N THR A 445 -14.45 -9.96 5.97
CA THR A 445 -15.60 -10.84 6.10
C THR A 445 -16.92 -10.10 5.98
N GLU A 446 -16.98 -8.85 6.48
CA GLU A 446 -18.23 -8.09 6.54
C GLU A 446 -18.53 -7.31 5.25
N LEU A 447 -17.49 -6.83 4.56
CA LEU A 447 -17.64 -5.83 3.50
C LEU A 447 -17.20 -6.31 2.12
N ALA A 448 -16.23 -7.23 2.00
CA ALA A 448 -15.60 -7.53 0.70
C ALA A 448 -16.62 -7.95 -0.38
N ASP A 449 -17.51 -8.89 -0.05
CA ASP A 449 -18.56 -9.34 -0.97
C ASP A 449 -19.52 -8.20 -1.34
N THR A 450 -19.92 -7.40 -0.35
CA THR A 450 -20.82 -6.26 -0.55
C THR A 450 -20.17 -5.17 -1.39
N LEU A 451 -18.87 -4.91 -1.23
CA LEU A 451 -18.10 -3.96 -2.05
C LEU A 451 -17.99 -4.46 -3.49
N GLN A 452 -17.80 -5.77 -3.68
CA GLN A 452 -17.66 -6.41 -4.98
C GLN A 452 -18.98 -6.50 -5.78
N ALA A 453 -20.10 -6.72 -5.09
CA ALA A 453 -21.40 -7.00 -5.71
C ALA A 453 -21.92 -5.85 -6.59
N SER A 454 -22.59 -6.17 -7.69
CA SER A 454 -23.39 -5.21 -8.45
C SER A 454 -24.73 -4.94 -7.77
N VAL A 455 -25.35 -3.82 -8.13
CA VAL A 455 -26.74 -3.50 -7.76
C VAL A 455 -27.51 -3.28 -9.05
N SER A 456 -28.37 -4.22 -9.43
CA SER A 456 -29.02 -4.22 -10.74
C SER A 456 -27.97 -4.08 -11.88
N ASN A 457 -28.17 -3.17 -12.83
CA ASN A 457 -27.23 -2.89 -13.93
C ASN A 457 -26.10 -1.91 -13.54
N VAL A 458 -25.78 -1.79 -12.25
CA VAL A 458 -24.68 -0.94 -11.75
C VAL A 458 -23.58 -1.82 -11.16
N HIS A 459 -22.42 -1.84 -11.82
CA HIS A 459 -21.24 -2.58 -11.37
C HIS A 459 -20.26 -1.66 -10.66
N PHE A 460 -19.54 -2.19 -9.67
CA PHE A 460 -18.53 -1.46 -8.91
C PHE A 460 -17.16 -2.10 -9.15
N ILE A 461 -16.19 -1.28 -9.53
CA ILE A 461 -14.82 -1.69 -9.81
C ILE A 461 -13.81 -0.72 -9.21
N GLY A 462 -12.56 -1.15 -9.16
CA GLY A 462 -11.47 -0.48 -8.47
C GLY A 462 -10.84 -1.42 -7.45
N GLU A 463 -9.65 -1.07 -6.97
CA GLU A 463 -8.88 -1.95 -6.07
C GLU A 463 -9.65 -2.33 -4.79
N HIS A 464 -10.51 -1.45 -4.26
CA HIS A 464 -11.39 -1.70 -3.11
C HIS A 464 -12.45 -2.80 -3.31
N THR A 465 -12.61 -3.29 -4.54
CA THR A 465 -13.54 -4.37 -4.89
C THR A 465 -12.80 -5.70 -5.10
N THR A 466 -11.56 -5.77 -4.64
CA THR A 466 -10.65 -6.93 -4.73
C THR A 466 -9.94 -7.13 -3.39
N LEU A 467 -9.05 -8.10 -3.30
CA LEU A 467 -8.13 -8.25 -2.15
C LEU A 467 -6.67 -7.88 -2.49
N LEU A 468 -6.45 -7.24 -3.64
CA LEU A 468 -5.15 -6.74 -4.11
C LEU A 468 -5.06 -5.22 -3.88
N HIS A 469 -5.35 -4.80 -2.66
CA HIS A 469 -5.36 -3.40 -2.26
C HIS A 469 -4.00 -2.73 -2.44
N GLY A 470 -4.00 -1.43 -2.76
CA GLY A 470 -2.78 -0.66 -2.98
C GLY A 470 -2.01 -0.99 -4.27
N TRP A 471 -2.50 -1.92 -5.09
CA TRP A 471 -1.87 -2.32 -6.35
C TRP A 471 -2.73 -2.01 -7.56
N VAL A 472 -2.08 -1.59 -8.66
CA VAL A 472 -2.74 -1.43 -9.97
C VAL A 472 -3.36 -2.75 -10.43
N GLU A 473 -2.75 -3.88 -10.06
CA GLU A 473 -3.25 -5.22 -10.38
C GLU A 473 -4.68 -5.47 -9.86
N GLY A 474 -5.02 -5.00 -8.65
CA GLY A 474 -6.39 -5.08 -8.13
C GLY A 474 -7.39 -4.28 -8.96
N ALA A 475 -6.99 -3.08 -9.40
CA ALA A 475 -7.80 -2.27 -10.30
C ALA A 475 -8.05 -2.99 -11.65
N LEU A 476 -7.01 -3.58 -12.24
CA LEU A 476 -7.13 -4.34 -13.50
C LEU A 476 -7.96 -5.62 -13.34
N SER A 477 -7.76 -6.36 -12.25
CA SER A 477 -8.54 -7.58 -11.97
C SER A 477 -10.03 -7.27 -11.84
N SER A 478 -10.40 -6.20 -11.11
CA SER A 478 -11.80 -5.78 -10.98
C SER A 478 -12.43 -5.37 -12.32
N ALA A 479 -11.65 -4.75 -13.20
CA ALA A 479 -12.08 -4.36 -14.53
C ALA A 479 -12.40 -5.58 -15.41
N ILE A 480 -11.51 -6.58 -15.42
CA ILE A 480 -11.72 -7.84 -16.14
C ILE A 480 -12.97 -8.56 -15.60
N ARG A 481 -13.11 -8.66 -14.27
CA ARG A 481 -14.27 -9.28 -13.61
C ARG A 481 -15.58 -8.63 -14.06
N ALA A 482 -15.68 -7.31 -14.01
CA ALA A 482 -16.91 -6.61 -14.39
C ALA A 482 -17.17 -6.71 -15.90
N ALA A 483 -16.14 -6.57 -16.74
CA ALA A 483 -16.30 -6.68 -18.19
C ALA A 483 -16.81 -8.08 -18.57
N GLN A 484 -16.25 -9.13 -17.97
CA GLN A 484 -16.74 -10.50 -18.11
C GLN A 484 -18.20 -10.64 -17.69
N ALA A 485 -18.56 -10.15 -16.49
CA ALA A 485 -19.92 -10.25 -15.97
C ALA A 485 -20.94 -9.54 -16.87
N ILE A 486 -20.62 -8.36 -17.39
CA ILE A 486 -21.50 -7.58 -18.27
C ILE A 486 -21.74 -8.32 -19.61
N THR A 487 -20.70 -8.94 -20.17
CA THR A 487 -20.82 -9.72 -21.39
C THR A 487 -21.60 -11.02 -21.15
N THR A 488 -21.31 -11.77 -20.08
CA THR A 488 -21.99 -13.04 -19.76
C THR A 488 -23.44 -12.85 -19.27
N GLU A 489 -23.78 -11.77 -18.56
CA GLU A 489 -25.18 -11.45 -18.23
C GLU A 489 -26.04 -11.30 -19.49
N THR A 490 -25.43 -10.95 -20.62
CA THR A 490 -26.12 -10.89 -21.90
C THR A 490 -26.50 -12.29 -22.41
N GLU A 491 -25.67 -13.31 -22.16
CA GLU A 491 -25.96 -14.71 -22.45
C GLU A 491 -27.12 -15.24 -21.58
N ILE A 492 -27.16 -14.87 -20.29
CA ILE A 492 -28.22 -15.33 -19.39
C ILE A 492 -29.55 -14.61 -19.70
N ARG A 493 -29.57 -13.30 -19.97
CA ARG A 493 -30.83 -12.60 -20.32
C ARG A 493 -31.39 -13.04 -21.68
N SER A 494 -30.53 -13.34 -22.66
CA SER A 494 -30.95 -13.93 -23.92
C SER A 494 -31.46 -15.37 -23.74
N ALA A 495 -30.81 -16.17 -22.89
CA ALA A 495 -31.25 -17.53 -22.56
C ALA A 495 -32.48 -17.60 -21.63
N VAL A 496 -32.69 -16.65 -20.72
CA VAL A 496 -33.91 -16.59 -19.88
C VAL A 496 -35.12 -16.14 -20.70
N SER A 497 -34.90 -15.32 -21.74
CA SER A 497 -35.91 -15.05 -22.78
C SER A 497 -36.18 -16.29 -23.65
N GLN A 498 -35.33 -17.32 -23.59
CA GLN A 498 -35.43 -18.60 -24.29
C GLN A 498 -35.26 -19.79 -23.31
N LYS A 499 -36.13 -19.91 -22.29
CA LYS A 499 -36.17 -20.98 -21.25
C LYS A 499 -35.18 -22.15 -21.45
N LEU A 500 -34.03 -22.11 -20.77
CA LEU A 500 -33.13 -23.27 -20.60
C LEU A 500 -32.53 -23.29 -19.18
N GLU A 501 -32.48 -24.48 -18.58
CA GLU A 501 -32.05 -24.77 -17.20
C GLU A 501 -30.51 -24.72 -17.02
N PRO A 502 -30.00 -24.39 -15.80
CA PRO A 502 -28.58 -24.21 -15.55
C PRO A 502 -27.84 -25.54 -15.37
N LYS A 503 -26.59 -25.61 -15.89
CA LYS A 503 -25.64 -26.70 -15.63
C LYS A 503 -24.69 -26.35 -14.48
N PRO A 504 -24.15 -27.35 -13.75
CA PRO A 504 -23.32 -27.10 -12.58
C PRO A 504 -21.88 -26.70 -12.94
N GLU A 505 -21.30 -25.85 -12.10
CA GLU A 505 -19.92 -25.35 -12.19
C GLU A 505 -18.86 -26.42 -11.85
N PRO A 506 -17.67 -26.40 -12.48
CA PRO A 506 -16.53 -27.22 -12.06
C PRO A 506 -15.64 -26.53 -11.02
N GLU A 507 -15.04 -27.32 -10.13
CA GLU A 507 -14.19 -26.90 -9.01
C GLU A 507 -12.93 -26.10 -9.40
N PRO A 508 -12.42 -25.18 -8.55
CA PRO A 508 -11.24 -24.39 -8.84
C PRO A 508 -9.93 -25.12 -8.48
N LEU A 509 -9.10 -25.35 -9.51
CA LEU A 509 -7.79 -25.98 -9.39
C LEU A 509 -6.71 -24.96 -8.95
N GLY A 510 -6.46 -24.87 -7.65
CA GLY A 510 -5.48 -23.96 -7.01
C GLY A 510 -4.04 -24.47 -6.92
N GLU A 511 -3.62 -25.47 -7.71
CA GLU A 511 -2.42 -26.25 -7.39
C GLU A 511 -1.08 -25.73 -7.96
N ARG A 512 -1.06 -24.79 -8.91
CA ARG A 512 0.21 -24.32 -9.50
C ARG A 512 0.92 -23.19 -8.74
N LEU A 513 0.22 -22.42 -7.90
CA LEU A 513 0.86 -21.46 -6.99
C LEU A 513 1.38 -22.14 -5.70
N PHE A 514 0.87 -23.34 -5.38
CA PHE A 514 1.23 -24.09 -4.18
C PHE A 514 2.58 -24.82 -4.26
N SER A 515 3.04 -25.19 -5.46
CA SER A 515 4.36 -25.82 -5.65
C SER A 515 5.51 -24.83 -5.41
N SER A 516 5.34 -23.57 -5.82
CA SER A 516 6.27 -22.48 -5.51
C SER A 516 6.32 -22.20 -4.00
N PHE A 517 5.18 -22.29 -3.31
CA PHE A 517 5.07 -22.03 -1.88
C PHE A 517 5.77 -23.09 -1.01
N LYS A 518 5.64 -24.39 -1.35
CA LYS A 518 6.40 -25.47 -0.69
C LYS A 518 7.90 -25.37 -0.96
N ALA A 519 8.29 -24.93 -2.15
CA ALA A 519 9.70 -24.68 -2.49
C ALA A 519 10.29 -23.53 -1.65
N THR A 520 9.58 -22.42 -1.48
CA THR A 520 10.05 -21.27 -0.68
C THR A 520 10.26 -21.59 0.81
N ILE A 521 9.40 -22.44 1.41
CA ILE A 521 9.60 -22.90 2.80
C ILE A 521 10.81 -23.84 2.90
N SER A 522 11.00 -24.72 1.90
CA SER A 522 12.19 -25.58 1.82
C SER A 522 13.48 -24.76 1.63
N ASP A 523 13.45 -23.73 0.78
CA ASP A 523 14.60 -22.87 0.49
C ASP A 523 14.98 -21.99 1.69
N ARG A 524 13.99 -21.49 2.44
CA ARG A 524 14.23 -20.80 3.72
C ARG A 524 14.85 -21.74 4.76
N ARG A 525 14.41 -22.99 4.86
CA ARG A 525 15.01 -23.99 5.76
C ARG A 525 16.48 -24.26 5.39
N THR A 526 16.78 -24.32 4.10
CA THR A 526 18.13 -24.57 3.59
C THR A 526 19.06 -23.36 3.75
N LYS A 527 18.56 -22.13 3.58
CA LYS A 527 19.31 -20.89 3.86
C LYS A 527 19.55 -20.68 5.37
N LEU A 528 18.56 -20.99 6.22
CA LEU A 528 18.70 -20.98 7.68
C LEU A 528 19.73 -22.01 8.19
N ASP A 529 19.80 -23.18 7.55
CA ASP A 529 20.82 -24.19 7.88
C ASP A 529 22.21 -23.84 7.33
N ALA A 530 22.30 -22.97 6.31
CA ALA A 530 23.56 -22.39 5.83
C ALA A 530 24.08 -21.27 6.74
N GLU A 531 23.20 -20.43 7.29
CA GLU A 531 23.54 -19.42 8.31
C GLU A 531 24.03 -20.08 9.61
N LYS A 532 23.39 -21.17 10.07
CA LYS A 532 23.87 -21.97 11.20
C LYS A 532 25.28 -22.55 11.04
N LYS A 533 25.76 -22.73 9.80
CA LYS A 533 27.11 -23.26 9.53
C LYS A 533 28.19 -22.17 9.52
N LEU A 534 27.82 -20.89 9.40
CA LEU A 534 28.77 -19.78 9.60
C LEU A 534 28.96 -19.42 11.08
N ASP A 535 28.01 -19.76 11.95
CA ASP A 535 28.05 -19.47 13.39
C ASP A 535 28.97 -20.39 14.23
N TYR A 536 29.59 -21.40 13.60
CA TYR A 536 30.62 -22.25 14.22
C TYR A 536 31.97 -22.11 13.49
N VAL A 537 32.51 -20.90 13.47
CA VAL A 537 33.96 -20.69 13.31
C VAL A 537 34.44 -19.87 14.51
N THR A 538 34.66 -20.57 15.62
CA THR A 538 35.46 -20.04 16.73
C THR A 538 36.89 -19.83 16.24
N THR A 539 37.39 -18.62 16.45
CA THR A 539 38.79 -18.24 16.31
C THR A 539 39.66 -19.11 17.23
N ASP A 540 40.54 -19.93 16.67
CA ASP A 540 41.69 -20.48 17.39
C ASP A 540 42.96 -20.25 16.55
N GLU A 541 43.83 -19.39 17.06
CA GLU A 541 45.22 -19.29 16.62
C GLU A 541 46.01 -20.55 17.04
N PRO A 542 46.98 -21.03 16.23
CA PRO A 542 47.78 -22.18 16.60
C PRO A 542 49.02 -21.75 17.40
N THR A 543 49.02 -22.02 18.71
CA THR A 543 50.27 -22.12 19.49
C THR A 543 50.70 -23.58 19.62
N ASN A 544 51.80 -23.88 18.93
CA ASN A 544 52.48 -25.16 18.92
C ASN A 544 53.36 -25.28 20.17
N LEU A 545 53.03 -26.17 21.11
CA LEU A 545 54.01 -26.70 22.08
C LEU A 545 53.61 -28.12 22.49
N GLN A 546 54.39 -29.08 22.01
CA GLN A 546 54.30 -30.50 22.33
C GLN A 546 54.85 -30.83 23.73
N GLN A 547 54.41 -32.00 24.23
CA GLN A 547 55.09 -32.92 25.16
C GLN A 547 54.98 -32.67 26.69
N LYS A 548 54.11 -33.45 27.37
CA LYS A 548 54.49 -34.67 28.15
C LYS A 548 53.35 -35.18 29.05
N ARG A 549 52.94 -36.44 28.80
CA ARG A 549 52.77 -37.56 29.77
C ARG A 549 52.52 -37.22 31.26
N LYS A 550 51.40 -37.67 31.85
CA LYS A 550 51.27 -38.85 32.75
C LYS A 550 50.01 -38.81 33.64
N THR A 551 49.22 -39.89 33.56
CA THR A 551 48.58 -40.68 34.65
C THR A 551 47.93 -40.00 35.88
N ALA A 552 46.63 -40.31 36.01
CA ALA A 552 45.99 -40.98 37.16
C ALA A 552 45.39 -40.18 38.34
N LYS A 553 44.14 -40.61 38.64
CA LYS A 553 43.55 -40.94 39.95
C LYS A 553 42.87 -39.85 40.83
N THR A 554 41.54 -40.04 40.92
CA THR A 554 40.68 -40.19 42.14
C THR A 554 40.34 -39.03 43.08
N SER A 555 39.09 -39.14 43.57
CA SER A 555 38.47 -38.69 44.84
C SER A 555 38.25 -37.18 45.02
N SER A 556 37.01 -36.70 44.96
CA SER A 556 35.98 -36.68 46.02
C SER A 556 36.33 -35.76 47.19
N THR A 557 35.56 -34.69 47.40
CA THR A 557 35.09 -34.29 48.75
C THR A 557 33.85 -33.41 48.60
N THR A 558 32.88 -33.68 49.46
CA THR A 558 31.54 -33.11 49.55
C THR A 558 31.49 -32.02 50.63
N MET A 559 30.54 -31.07 50.45
CA MET A 559 29.78 -30.32 51.48
C MET A 559 30.43 -29.09 52.18
N PRO A 560 29.64 -28.16 52.79
CA PRO A 560 28.33 -27.60 52.36
C PRO A 560 28.07 -26.12 52.79
N PHE A 561 26.84 -25.62 52.52
CA PHE A 561 26.03 -24.62 53.25
C PHE A 561 26.57 -23.19 53.51
N GLN A 562 25.85 -22.15 53.05
CA GLN A 562 24.92 -21.38 53.91
C GLN A 562 24.08 -20.38 53.09
N ALA A 563 22.80 -20.33 53.46
CA ALA A 563 21.81 -19.35 53.04
C ALA A 563 21.75 -18.24 54.09
N GLU A 564 21.50 -17.00 53.66
CA GLU A 564 20.93 -15.95 54.50
C GLU A 564 19.86 -15.19 53.70
N GLU A 565 18.62 -15.33 54.17
CA GLU A 565 17.53 -14.39 53.98
C GLU A 565 17.75 -13.20 54.93
N GLU A 566 17.52 -11.97 54.45
CA GLU A 566 17.07 -10.89 55.33
C GLU A 566 15.90 -10.14 54.67
N THR A 567 14.85 -9.98 55.46
CA THR A 567 13.62 -9.24 55.16
C THR A 567 13.55 -7.96 55.99
N PHE A 568 12.64 -7.07 55.55
CA PHE A 568 12.06 -5.88 56.22
C PHE A 568 12.83 -4.55 56.16
N ALA A 569 12.23 -3.55 55.50
CA ALA A 569 11.31 -2.64 56.19
C ALA A 569 10.75 -1.55 55.26
N THR A 570 9.43 -1.41 55.30
CA THR A 570 8.62 -0.29 54.79
C THR A 570 8.82 0.96 55.63
N ARG A 571 8.91 2.13 54.98
CA ARG A 571 8.63 3.43 55.60
C ARG A 571 8.07 4.40 54.58
N GLY A 572 6.79 4.73 54.73
CA GLY A 572 6.14 5.82 54.03
C GLY A 572 6.60 7.18 54.54
N LYS A 573 6.55 8.19 53.67
CA LYS A 573 6.53 9.60 54.07
C LYS A 573 5.52 10.37 53.24
N GLN A 574 4.74 11.14 53.98
CA GLN A 574 3.63 11.98 53.58
C GLN A 574 4.07 13.13 52.68
N ILE A 575 3.16 13.50 51.80
CA ILE A 575 3.15 14.69 50.96
C ILE A 575 2.77 15.89 51.83
N GLN A 576 3.54 16.97 51.76
CA GLN A 576 3.19 18.30 52.28
C GLN A 576 3.02 19.26 51.10
N VAL A 577 1.84 19.87 51.02
CA VAL A 577 1.50 21.04 50.20
C VAL A 577 1.89 22.31 50.99
N PRO A 578 2.28 23.39 50.32
CA PRO A 578 1.97 24.73 50.82
C PRO A 578 1.20 25.59 49.81
N GLU A 579 0.38 26.44 50.41
CA GLU A 579 -0.66 27.29 49.85
C GLU A 579 -0.15 28.54 49.10
N GLN A 580 -1.12 29.06 48.35
CA GLN A 580 -1.29 30.36 47.69
C GLN A 580 -0.60 31.57 48.33
N ASN A 581 -0.17 32.49 47.47
CA ASN A 581 -0.29 33.92 47.73
C ASN A 581 -0.70 34.65 46.44
N ASN A 582 -1.49 35.71 46.66
CA ASN A 582 -2.43 36.33 45.74
C ASN A 582 -2.02 37.80 45.48
N VAL A 583 -2.57 38.41 44.41
CA VAL A 583 -2.71 39.87 44.13
C VAL A 583 -1.42 40.62 43.68
N VAL A 584 -1.36 41.46 42.62
CA VAL A 584 -2.20 42.63 42.27
C VAL A 584 -2.17 42.96 40.76
N LEU A 585 -3.32 43.46 40.29
CA LEU A 585 -3.69 43.99 38.97
C LEU A 585 -3.07 45.37 38.66
N SER A 586 -2.96 45.72 37.39
CA SER A 586 -3.19 47.10 36.93
C SER A 586 -3.84 47.08 35.55
N ASP A 587 -5.04 47.64 35.54
CA ASP A 587 -5.90 47.94 34.40
C ASP A 587 -5.26 48.94 33.42
N ASP A 588 -5.71 48.92 32.17
CA ASP A 588 -6.23 50.14 31.52
C ASP A 588 -7.05 49.77 30.28
N ASP A 589 -8.17 50.47 30.19
CA ASP A 589 -9.37 50.28 29.38
C ASP A 589 -9.26 50.73 27.91
N ASP A 590 -10.16 50.17 27.09
CA ASP A 590 -11.20 50.84 26.28
C ASP A 590 -11.44 50.07 24.96
N ASP A 591 -12.56 49.33 24.84
CA ASP A 591 -13.87 49.77 24.29
C ASP A 591 -13.82 49.72 22.74
N THR A 592 -14.66 49.00 21.99
CA THR A 592 -16.13 48.89 22.05
C THR A 592 -16.62 47.71 21.18
N THR A 593 -17.60 46.96 21.71
CA THR A 593 -18.81 46.37 21.08
C THR A 593 -18.79 45.82 19.64
N ASP A 594 -19.10 44.52 19.48
CA ASP A 594 -20.45 44.12 19.06
C ASP A 594 -20.75 42.62 19.25
N LYS A 595 -22.05 42.38 19.49
CA LYS A 595 -22.84 41.14 19.70
C LYS A 595 -22.59 40.09 18.60
N GLU A 596 -22.85 38.78 18.72
CA GLU A 596 -23.86 38.00 19.45
C GLU A 596 -23.52 36.50 19.29
N ASN A 597 -23.75 35.71 20.34
CA ASN A 597 -24.20 34.30 20.41
C ASN A 597 -23.80 33.27 19.32
N ASP A 598 -23.11 32.19 19.70
CA ASP A 598 -23.79 30.95 20.11
C ASP A 598 -22.79 29.86 20.54
N GLU A 599 -23.11 29.23 21.67
CA GLU A 599 -22.44 28.06 22.24
C GLU A 599 -22.63 26.83 21.34
N ILE A 600 -21.57 26.06 21.09
CA ILE A 600 -21.67 24.62 20.88
C ILE A 600 -20.56 23.93 21.67
N GLU A 601 -20.98 23.21 22.70
CA GLU A 601 -20.20 22.28 23.51
C GLU A 601 -19.62 21.15 22.64
N CYS A 602 -18.33 20.88 22.82
CA CYS A 602 -17.65 19.68 22.34
C CYS A 602 -17.76 18.55 23.37
N PHE A 603 -18.14 17.36 22.90
CA PHE A 603 -17.72 16.08 23.47
C PHE A 603 -17.25 15.15 22.35
#